data_AF-A0A967M0R0-F1
#
_entry.id   AF-A0A967M0R0-F1
#
_cell.length_a   1.000
_cell.length_b   1.000
_cell.length_c   1.000
_cell.angle_alpha   90.00
_cell.angle_beta   90.00
_cell.angle_gamma   90.00
#
_symmetry.space_group_name_H-M   'P 1'
#
loop_
_entity.id
_entity.type
_entity.pdbx_description
1 polymer ?
#
loop_
_entity_poly.entity_id
_entity_poly.type
_entity_poly.pdbx_seq_one_letter_code
_entity_poly.pdbx_strand_id
1 'polypeptide(L)' 'MTTVMPLFGPLLALLLLAPVAADDSPQEKEAVCFIAEVRWVALEGGFFGLIADGGEKFLPLNLPEDFKKKGLKVRIRGE' A
#
# COMPACT_ATOMS: atom_id res chain seq x y z
N MET A 1 27.12 -50.77 -26.61
CA MET A 1 27.67 -49.65 -25.83
C MET A 1 26.92 -48.40 -26.24
N THR A 2 26.15 -47.84 -25.31
CA THR A 2 25.49 -46.53 -25.23
C THR A 2 25.54 -45.58 -26.44
N THR A 3 24.36 -45.21 -26.98
CA THR A 3 24.03 -43.79 -27.19
C THR A 3 22.53 -43.51 -27.38
N VAL A 4 22.14 -42.46 -26.66
CA VAL A 4 20.94 -41.62 -26.54
C VAL A 4 19.82 -41.65 -27.58
N MET A 5 18.57 -41.70 -27.10
CA MET A 5 17.49 -40.76 -27.44
C MET A 5 16.22 -41.06 -26.61
N PRO A 6 15.79 -40.17 -25.68
CA PRO A 6 14.47 -40.29 -25.07
C PRO A 6 13.45 -39.73 -26.06
N LEU A 7 12.65 -40.58 -26.70
CA LEU A 7 11.48 -40.12 -27.42
C LEU A 7 10.45 -39.69 -26.37
N PHE A 8 10.54 -38.42 -26.02
CA PHE A 8 9.61 -37.64 -25.20
C PHE A 8 8.17 -38.12 -25.39
N GLY A 9 7.57 -38.60 -24.30
CA GLY A 9 6.20 -39.08 -24.29
C GLY A 9 5.23 -37.97 -24.69
N PRO A 10 4.22 -38.27 -25.51
CA PRO A 10 3.10 -37.37 -25.68
C PRO A 10 2.16 -37.63 -24.50
N LEU A 11 2.33 -36.90 -23.40
CA LEU A 11 1.21 -36.63 -22.49
C LEU A 11 1.06 -35.14 -22.27
N LEU A 12 1.07 -34.44 -23.40
CA LEU A 12 0.36 -33.19 -23.60
C LEU A 12 -1.14 -33.48 -23.48
N ALA A 13 -1.72 -33.36 -22.28
CA ALA A 13 -3.14 -33.02 -22.06
C ALA A 13 -3.51 -33.10 -20.56
N LEU A 14 -2.92 -32.24 -19.73
CA LEU A 14 -3.62 -31.85 -18.49
C LEU A 14 -3.37 -30.39 -18.08
N LEU A 15 -2.81 -29.58 -18.98
CA LEU A 15 -2.51 -28.18 -18.72
C LEU A 15 -3.70 -27.28 -19.10
N LEU A 16 -4.85 -27.45 -18.42
CA LEU A 16 -6.00 -26.53 -18.57
C LEU A 16 -6.99 -26.71 -17.41
N LEU A 17 -6.58 -26.30 -16.21
CA LEU A 17 -7.42 -25.60 -15.22
C LEU A 17 -6.56 -25.26 -13.99
N ALA A 18 -5.71 -24.23 -14.10
CA ALA A 18 -5.35 -23.50 -12.88
C ALA A 18 -6.54 -22.56 -12.61
N PRO A 19 -7.27 -22.70 -11.49
CA PRO A 19 -8.09 -21.59 -11.05
C PRO A 19 -7.11 -20.44 -10.82
N VAL A 20 -7.20 -19.39 -11.63
CA VAL A 20 -6.74 -18.08 -11.18
C VAL A 20 -7.66 -17.75 -10.01
N ALA A 21 -7.27 -18.21 -8.82
CA ALA A 21 -7.84 -17.71 -7.60
C ALA A 21 -7.56 -16.22 -7.67
N ALA A 22 -8.59 -15.45 -8.00
CA ALA A 22 -8.60 -14.03 -7.71
C ALA A 22 -8.15 -13.94 -6.25
N ASP A 23 -7.00 -13.31 -6.04
CA ASP A 23 -6.49 -13.00 -4.72
C ASP A 23 -7.40 -11.90 -4.14
N ASP A 24 -8.64 -12.28 -3.84
CA ASP A 24 -9.59 -11.54 -3.01
C ASP A 24 -9.23 -11.89 -1.57
N SER A 25 -7.96 -11.68 -1.22
CA SER A 25 -7.54 -11.68 0.18
C SER A 25 -8.25 -10.50 0.82
N PRO A 26 -9.10 -10.69 1.85
CA PRO A 26 -9.62 -9.57 2.61
C PRO A 26 -8.41 -8.87 3.21
N GLN A 27 -8.06 -7.69 2.72
CA GLN A 27 -7.05 -6.87 3.37
C GLN A 27 -7.68 -6.46 4.69
N GLU A 28 -7.39 -7.25 5.73
CA GLU A 28 -7.70 -6.92 7.10
C GLU A 28 -7.15 -5.51 7.30
N LYS A 29 -8.05 -4.53 7.42
CA LYS A 29 -7.71 -3.12 7.61
C LYS A 29 -7.01 -3.01 8.96
N GLU A 30 -5.71 -3.26 8.95
CA GLU A 30 -4.87 -3.11 10.11
C GLU A 30 -4.91 -1.63 10.49
N ALA A 31 -5.32 -1.36 11.72
CA ALA A 31 -5.39 -0.01 12.23
C ALA A 31 -3.97 0.58 12.31
N VAL A 32 -3.58 1.35 11.30
CA VAL A 32 -2.23 1.93 11.22
C VAL A 32 -2.13 3.07 12.22
N CYS A 33 -1.26 2.96 13.22
CA CYS A 33 -0.96 4.03 14.16
C CYS A 33 0.43 4.61 13.88
N PHE A 34 0.52 5.90 13.54
CA PHE A 34 1.79 6.55 13.23
C PHE A 34 1.84 8.00 13.75
N ILE A 35 3.05 8.56 13.82
CA ILE A 35 3.27 9.96 14.18
C ILE A 35 3.56 10.74 12.90
N ALA A 36 2.98 11.93 12.79
CA ALA A 36 3.22 12.83 11.67
C ALA A 36 3.41 14.28 12.14
N GLU A 37 4.21 15.03 11.40
CA GLU A 37 4.39 16.47 11.56
C GLU A 37 3.44 17.23 10.65
N VAL A 38 2.72 18.19 11.22
CA VAL A 38 1.86 19.11 10.48
C VAL A 38 2.71 20.13 9.72
N ARG A 39 2.54 20.20 8.40
CA ARG A 39 3.17 21.19 7.52
C ARG A 39 2.15 22.01 6.77
N TRP A 40 2.45 23.31 6.63
CA TRP A 40 1.73 24.16 5.71
C TRP A 40 2.15 23.88 4.26
N VAL A 41 1.17 23.71 3.38
CA VAL A 41 1.33 23.44 1.95
C VAL A 41 0.61 24.56 1.20
N ALA A 42 1.34 25.37 0.43
CA ALA A 42 0.81 26.55 -0.26
C ALA A 42 0.22 26.19 -1.65
N LEU A 43 -0.74 25.26 -1.70
CA LEU A 43 -1.46 24.90 -2.92
C LEU A 43 -2.89 25.46 -2.86
N GLU A 44 -3.34 26.13 -3.93
CA GLU A 44 -4.73 26.61 -4.14
C GLU A 44 -5.36 27.38 -2.95
N GLY A 45 -4.60 28.25 -2.29
CA GLY A 45 -5.07 29.00 -1.10
C GLY A 45 -4.52 28.48 0.22
N GLY A 46 -3.84 27.33 0.18
CA GLY A 46 -3.04 26.81 1.27
C GLY A 46 -3.80 25.92 2.23
N PHE A 47 -3.20 24.78 2.57
CA PHE A 47 -3.76 23.83 3.51
C PHE A 47 -2.67 23.19 4.37
N PHE A 48 -3.09 22.47 5.41
CA PHE A 48 -2.17 21.74 6.28
C PHE A 48 -2.10 20.28 5.85
N GLY A 49 -0.92 19.84 5.42
CA GLY A 49 -0.58 18.45 5.21
C GLY A 49 0.10 17.83 6.43
N LEU A 50 0.23 16.52 6.43
CA LEU A 50 0.91 15.73 7.44
C LEU A 50 2.07 14.97 6.78
N ILE A 51 3.24 14.98 7.41
CA ILE A 51 4.41 14.22 6.96
C ILE A 51 4.75 13.22 8.06
N ALA A 52 4.55 11.93 7.79
CA ALA A 52 4.92 10.86 8.71
C ALA A 52 6.44 10.75 8.84
N ASP A 53 6.93 10.17 9.94
CA ASP A 53 8.37 9.97 10.14
C ASP A 53 9.03 9.14 9.01
N GLY A 54 8.26 8.29 8.31
CA GLY A 54 8.71 7.54 7.12
C GLY A 54 8.81 8.36 5.83
N GLY A 55 8.51 9.66 5.86
CA GLY A 55 8.47 10.54 4.70
C GLY A 55 7.16 10.47 3.90
N GLU A 56 6.22 9.64 4.34
CA GLU A 56 4.90 9.49 3.75
C GLU A 56 4.06 10.75 3.98
N LYS A 57 3.38 11.23 2.94
CA LYS A 57 2.64 12.50 2.95
C LYS A 57 1.15 12.21 2.94
N PHE A 58 0.45 12.75 3.93
CA PHE A 58 -1.00 12.67 4.01
C PHE A 58 -1.58 14.07 3.83
N LEU A 59 -2.56 14.19 2.94
CA LEU A 59 -3.25 15.44 2.61
C LEU A 59 -4.69 15.36 3.13
N PRO A 60 -4.92 15.58 4.44
CA PRO A 60 -6.25 15.49 5.01
C PRO A 60 -7.15 16.57 4.43
N LEU A 61 -8.33 16.17 3.95
CA LEU A 61 -9.34 17.10 3.41
C LEU A 61 -9.90 18.04 4.47
N ASN A 62 -9.95 17.59 5.73
CA ASN A 62 -10.49 18.38 6.84
C ASN A 62 -9.68 18.17 8.13
N LEU A 63 -8.59 18.93 8.28
CA LEU A 63 -7.82 18.93 9.52
C LEU A 63 -8.50 19.85 10.56
N PRO A 64 -8.72 19.40 11.82
CA PRO A 64 -9.29 20.25 12.86
C PRO A 64 -8.38 21.45 13.16
N GLU A 65 -8.98 22.58 13.52
CA GLU A 65 -8.24 23.84 13.71
C GLU A 65 -7.19 23.77 14.83
N ASP A 66 -7.44 22.98 15.87
CA ASP A 66 -6.47 22.75 16.95
C ASP A 66 -5.14 22.18 16.46
N PHE A 67 -5.19 21.42 15.35
CA PHE A 67 -4.04 20.76 14.74
C PHE A 67 -3.45 21.55 13.56
N LYS A 68 -4.04 22.67 13.15
CA LYS A 68 -3.54 23.56 12.07
C LYS A 68 -2.34 24.42 12.54
N LYS A 69 -1.32 23.78 13.10
CA LYS A 69 -0.11 24.42 13.61
C LYS A 69 1.11 23.79 12.95
N LYS A 70 1.89 24.60 12.24
CA LYS A 70 3.13 24.15 11.59
C LYS A 70 4.10 23.57 12.64
N GLY A 71 4.67 22.41 12.36
CA GLY A 71 5.63 21.71 13.23
C GLY A 71 4.98 20.91 14.37
N LEU A 72 3.65 20.86 14.44
CA LEU A 72 2.96 20.08 15.46
C LEU A 72 3.11 18.58 15.16
N LYS A 73 3.62 17.81 16.12
CA LYS A 73 3.60 16.35 16.05
C LYS A 73 2.24 15.83 16.52
N VAL A 74 1.58 15.06 15.68
CA VAL A 74 0.27 14.45 15.96
C VAL A 74 0.37 12.94 15.80
N ARG A 75 -0.35 12.21 16.66
CA ARG A 75 -0.50 10.77 16.54
C ARG A 75 -1.79 10.49 15.77
N ILE A 76 -1.67 9.81 14.64
CA ILE A 76 -2.78 9.43 13.77
C ILE A 76 -3.06 7.95 13.97
N ARG A 77 -4.34 7.58 13.95
CA ARG A 77 -4.81 6.21 13.83
C ARG A 77 -5.68 6.13 12.59
N GLY A 78 -5.31 5.30 11.62
CA GLY A 78 -6.14 4.89 10.50
C GLY A 78 -7.03 3.71 10.90
N GLU A 79 -8.23 3.67 10.31
CA GLU A 79 -9.22 2.57 10.41
C GLU A 79 -9.64 2.15 9.00
#